data_AF-A0A2J6X8Z5-F1
#
_entry.id   AF-A0A2J6X8Z5-F1
#
_cell.length_a   1.000
_cell.length_b   1.000
_cell.length_c   1.000
_cell.angle_alpha   90.00
_cell.angle_beta   90.00
_cell.angle_gamma   90.00
#
_symmetry.space_group_name_H-M   'P 1'
#
loop_
_entity.id
_entity.type
_entity.pdbx_description
1 polymer ?
#
loop_
_entity_poly.entity_id
_entity_poly.type
_entity_poly.pdbx_seq_one_letter_code
_entity_poly.pdbx_strand_id
1 'polypeptide(L)'
;MYRIRFMLVLFLVAITMTACTRTLSPEEQQQVADLQAELERVRADITSAETANAKLAGGLVKALIEARLEILKTTEALIQQRIHAIEAGVPIEMTMTGTNPDPELAARLAEEMTKLEADLAAARAEAAKYSGGLIAAVTNATVATHEQTLAMLRQQYVAAKYGLAVPTISLQNTGATTPATVPTSVDPASIPSDMLPSDVRKEIISVRLLDKRFDDTNIQEYIWFDIEFTAAGLDKPARAIKGKLILQDLFGEPQMYIGWTINEPLQPGQVFVEKGSGFRFNRFRKEDQWVLATSLNDMTASFAVESILYTDGTRRDFDPLP
;
A
#
# COMPACT_ATOMS: atom_id res chain seq x y z
N MET A 1 50.92 -27.96 51.10
CA MET A 1 51.17 -27.38 49.76
C MET A 1 50.10 -27.72 48.69
N TYR A 2 49.32 -28.81 48.84
CA TYR A 2 48.25 -29.16 47.88
C TYR A 2 46.87 -28.52 48.13
N ARG A 3 46.55 -28.11 49.38
CA ARG A 3 45.26 -27.48 49.71
C ARG A 3 45.12 -26.03 49.22
N ILE A 4 46.22 -25.31 49.09
CA ILE A 4 46.21 -23.90 48.65
C ILE A 4 46.10 -23.79 47.12
N ARG A 5 46.63 -24.76 46.37
CA ARG A 5 46.49 -24.80 44.90
C ARG A 5 45.09 -25.21 44.44
N PHE A 6 44.38 -26.07 45.19
CA PHE A 6 43.02 -26.47 44.85
C PHE A 6 41.99 -25.36 45.15
N MET A 7 42.19 -24.60 46.22
CA MET A 7 41.31 -23.47 46.57
C MET A 7 41.49 -22.27 45.63
N LEU A 8 42.68 -22.10 45.05
CA LEU A 8 42.99 -21.03 44.11
C LEU A 8 42.49 -21.33 42.68
N VAL A 9 42.34 -22.61 42.31
CA VAL A 9 41.68 -23.01 41.05
C VAL A 9 40.15 -22.92 41.16
N LEU A 10 39.55 -23.16 42.34
CA LEU A 10 38.11 -22.96 42.53
C LEU A 10 37.70 -21.47 42.57
N PHE A 11 38.61 -20.58 43.00
CA PHE A 11 38.38 -19.13 43.02
C PHE A 11 38.65 -18.45 41.65
N LEU A 12 39.48 -19.06 40.79
CA LEU A 12 39.75 -18.54 39.44
C LEU A 12 38.67 -18.89 38.41
N VAL A 13 37.81 -19.88 38.68
CA VAL A 13 36.67 -20.24 37.80
C VAL A 13 35.41 -19.44 38.13
N ALA A 14 35.37 -18.75 39.28
CA ALA A 14 34.24 -17.91 39.68
C ALA A 14 34.24 -16.48 39.08
N ILE A 15 35.28 -16.10 38.32
CA ILE A 15 35.51 -14.70 37.89
C ILE A 15 35.41 -14.51 36.36
N THR A 16 34.89 -15.48 35.59
CA THR A 16 34.68 -15.29 34.14
C THR A 16 33.22 -15.28 33.69
N MET A 17 32.27 -15.13 34.63
CA MET A 17 30.85 -14.91 34.32
C MET A 17 30.39 -13.50 34.72
N THR A 18 31.25 -12.49 34.59
CA THR A 18 30.78 -11.12 34.34
C THR A 18 30.38 -11.03 32.88
N ALA A 19 29.27 -11.69 32.54
CA ALA A 19 28.45 -11.21 31.44
C ALA A 19 28.10 -9.77 31.82
N CYS A 20 28.52 -8.80 31.00
CA CYS A 20 28.06 -7.43 31.11
C CYS A 20 26.53 -7.42 30.97
N THR A 21 25.80 -7.60 32.07
CA THR A 21 24.36 -7.39 32.10
C THR A 21 24.17 -5.88 32.09
N ARG A 22 24.10 -5.29 30.90
CA ARG A 22 23.65 -3.92 30.72
C ARG A 22 22.27 -3.83 31.37
N THR A 23 22.12 -2.94 32.34
CA THR A 23 20.82 -2.63 32.92
C THR A 23 20.11 -1.68 31.96
N LEU A 24 19.05 -2.18 31.32
CA LEU A 24 18.17 -1.37 30.47
C LEU A 24 17.62 -0.17 31.25
N SER A 25 17.57 1.00 30.63
CA SER A 25 16.89 2.16 31.20
C SER A 25 15.39 1.88 31.39
N PRO A 26 14.67 2.59 32.27
CA PRO A 26 13.23 2.42 32.42
C PRO A 26 12.46 2.62 31.10
N GLU A 27 12.93 3.51 30.23
CA GLU A 27 12.37 3.75 28.90
C GLU A 27 12.64 2.57 27.94
N GLU A 28 13.87 2.04 27.93
CA GLU A 28 14.24 0.87 27.13
C GLU A 28 13.46 -0.38 27.59
N GLN A 29 13.26 -0.56 28.90
CA GLN A 29 12.45 -1.64 29.46
C GLN A 29 11.00 -1.56 28.99
N GLN A 30 10.40 -0.37 29.00
CA GLN A 30 9.04 -0.17 28.50
C GLN A 30 8.95 -0.45 26.99
N GLN A 31 9.92 0.01 26.19
CA GLN A 31 9.95 -0.27 24.75
C GLN A 31 10.06 -1.77 24.45
N VAL A 32 10.91 -2.49 25.19
CA VAL A 32 11.03 -3.96 25.05
C VAL A 32 9.72 -4.65 25.43
N ALA A 33 9.06 -4.22 26.52
CA ALA A 33 7.77 -4.77 26.92
C ALA A 33 6.68 -4.55 25.85
N ASP A 34 6.62 -3.35 25.27
CA ASP A 34 5.68 -3.04 24.18
C ASP A 34 5.97 -3.88 22.92
N LEU A 35 7.25 -4.02 22.55
CA LEU A 35 7.67 -4.84 21.41
C LEU A 35 7.39 -6.33 21.63
N GLN A 36 7.54 -6.83 22.86
CA GLN A 36 7.15 -8.20 23.21
C GLN A 36 5.64 -8.41 23.07
N ALA A 37 4.82 -7.45 23.51
CA ALA A 37 3.38 -7.52 23.33
C ALA A 37 2.99 -7.54 21.84
N GLU A 38 3.66 -6.75 21.01
CA GLU A 38 3.42 -6.75 19.56
C GLU A 38 3.91 -8.04 18.88
N LEU A 39 5.04 -8.60 19.35
CA LEU A 39 5.55 -9.88 18.88
C LEU A 39 4.55 -11.02 19.11
N GLU A 40 3.97 -11.07 20.30
CA GLU A 40 2.97 -12.11 20.64
C GLU A 40 1.70 -11.97 19.80
N ARG A 41 1.27 -10.74 19.48
CA ARG A 41 0.15 -10.52 18.53
C ARG A 41 0.47 -11.03 17.14
N VAL A 42 1.66 -10.71 16.61
CA VAL A 42 2.09 -11.17 15.28
C VAL A 42 2.19 -12.69 15.23
N ARG A 43 2.69 -13.34 16.29
CA ARG A 43 2.75 -14.81 16.40
C ARG A 43 1.38 -15.47 16.46
N ALA A 44 0.42 -14.86 17.15
CA ALA A 44 -0.97 -15.33 17.16
C ALA A 44 -1.58 -15.25 15.75
N ASP A 45 -1.32 -14.17 15.02
CA ASP A 45 -1.75 -14.00 13.63
C ASP A 45 -1.10 -15.02 12.67
N ILE A 46 0.19 -15.32 12.85
CA ILE A 46 0.90 -16.38 12.09
C ILE A 46 0.22 -17.72 12.34
N THR A 47 0.02 -18.10 13.60
CA THR A 47 -0.61 -19.39 13.97
C THR A 47 -2.01 -19.52 13.37
N SER A 48 -2.79 -18.45 13.42
CA SER A 48 -4.13 -18.37 12.82
C SER A 48 -4.08 -18.55 11.29
N ALA A 49 -3.18 -17.83 10.63
CA ALA A 49 -2.98 -17.91 9.18
C ALA A 49 -2.48 -19.30 8.73
N GLU A 50 -1.55 -19.92 9.46
CA GLU A 50 -1.09 -21.29 9.19
C GLU A 50 -2.22 -22.31 9.32
N THR A 51 -3.04 -22.18 10.37
CA THR A 51 -4.22 -23.03 10.58
C THR A 51 -5.23 -22.87 9.44
N ALA A 52 -5.46 -21.65 8.97
CA ALA A 52 -6.34 -21.38 7.82
C ALA A 52 -5.75 -21.94 6.52
N ASN A 53 -4.45 -21.77 6.30
CA ASN A 53 -3.73 -22.26 5.12
C ASN A 53 -3.79 -23.79 5.01
N ALA A 54 -3.61 -24.50 6.13
CA ALA A 54 -3.64 -25.96 6.19
C ALA A 54 -4.99 -26.58 5.79
N LYS A 55 -6.09 -25.82 5.94
CA LYS A 55 -7.43 -26.24 5.53
C LYS A 55 -7.68 -26.12 4.02
N LEU A 56 -6.76 -25.50 3.28
CA LEU A 56 -6.91 -25.21 1.86
C LEU A 56 -5.96 -26.05 1.01
N ALA A 57 -6.51 -26.75 0.00
CA ALA A 57 -5.73 -27.54 -0.95
C ALA A 57 -5.00 -26.66 -1.99
N GLY A 58 -5.51 -25.46 -2.29
CA GLY A 58 -4.98 -24.55 -3.32
C GLY A 58 -5.90 -23.34 -3.56
N GLY A 59 -5.59 -22.56 -4.60
CA GLY A 59 -6.44 -21.46 -5.06
C GLY A 59 -6.08 -20.08 -4.49
N LEU A 60 -6.82 -19.05 -4.92
CA LEU A 60 -6.52 -17.63 -4.63
C LEU A 60 -6.46 -17.34 -3.12
N VAL A 61 -7.40 -17.86 -2.34
CA VAL A 61 -7.43 -17.65 -0.88
C VAL A 61 -6.18 -18.24 -0.22
N LYS A 62 -5.70 -19.39 -0.70
CA LYS A 62 -4.45 -19.98 -0.24
C LYS A 62 -3.25 -19.09 -0.57
N ALA A 63 -3.15 -18.64 -1.83
CA ALA A 63 -2.08 -17.75 -2.26
C ALA A 63 -2.04 -16.42 -1.48
N LEU A 64 -3.21 -15.87 -1.14
CA LEU A 64 -3.31 -14.67 -0.28
C LEU A 64 -2.85 -14.95 1.15
N ILE A 65 -3.23 -16.09 1.74
CA ILE A 65 -2.79 -16.47 3.09
C ILE A 65 -1.28 -16.75 3.12
N GLU A 66 -0.73 -17.38 2.08
CA GLU A 66 0.72 -17.60 1.94
C GLU A 66 1.47 -16.27 1.84
N ALA A 67 1.00 -15.32 1.03
CA ALA A 67 1.57 -13.98 0.99
C ALA A 67 1.47 -13.25 2.35
N ARG A 68 0.35 -13.41 3.07
CA ARG A 68 0.18 -12.88 4.43
C ARG A 68 1.19 -13.46 5.40
N LEU A 69 1.46 -14.76 5.32
CA LEU A 69 2.43 -15.43 6.18
C LEU A 69 3.84 -14.88 5.99
N GLU A 70 4.25 -14.60 4.75
CA GLU A 70 5.57 -14.00 4.49
C GLU A 70 5.71 -12.59 5.10
N ILE A 71 4.65 -11.78 5.01
CA ILE A 71 4.61 -10.43 5.63
C ILE A 71 4.69 -10.53 7.16
N LEU A 72 3.90 -11.44 7.75
CA LEU A 72 3.87 -11.61 9.20
C LEU A 72 5.20 -12.14 9.73
N LYS A 73 5.83 -13.11 9.06
CA LYS A 73 7.16 -13.63 9.43
C LYS A 73 8.25 -12.58 9.29
N THR A 74 8.17 -11.75 8.25
CA THR A 74 9.09 -10.60 8.11
C THR A 74 8.91 -9.62 9.25
N THR A 75 7.66 -9.29 9.60
CA THR A 75 7.35 -8.42 10.75
C THR A 75 7.85 -9.00 12.07
N GLU A 76 7.68 -10.30 12.28
CA GLU A 76 8.20 -11.01 13.46
C GLU A 76 9.73 -10.84 13.58
N ALA A 77 10.46 -11.10 12.50
CA ALA A 77 11.92 -10.99 12.46
C ALA A 77 12.40 -9.54 12.74
N LEU A 78 11.70 -8.53 12.22
CA LEU A 78 12.01 -7.13 12.47
C LEU A 78 11.83 -6.75 13.95
N ILE A 79 10.74 -7.20 14.57
CA ILE A 79 10.47 -6.96 15.99
C ILE A 79 11.54 -7.64 16.85
N GLN A 80 11.88 -8.90 16.55
CA GLN A 80 12.93 -9.63 17.25
C GLN A 80 14.30 -8.95 17.13
N GLN A 81 14.67 -8.53 15.93
CA GLN A 81 15.90 -7.78 15.69
C GLN A 81 15.93 -6.48 16.52
N ARG A 82 14.80 -5.77 16.61
CA ARG A 82 14.71 -4.55 17.42
C ARG A 82 14.87 -4.81 18.91
N ILE A 83 14.19 -5.84 19.44
CA ILE A 83 14.33 -6.25 20.84
C ILE A 83 15.80 -6.54 21.15
N HIS A 84 16.46 -7.36 20.33
CA HIS A 84 17.86 -7.71 20.52
C HIS A 84 18.81 -6.50 20.40
N ALA A 85 18.52 -5.54 19.52
CA ALA A 85 19.30 -4.32 19.42
C ALA A 85 19.22 -3.45 20.69
N ILE A 86 18.02 -3.33 21.27
CA ILE A 86 17.80 -2.61 22.54
C ILE A 86 18.50 -3.35 23.69
N GLU A 87 18.33 -4.67 23.79
CA GLU A 87 18.93 -5.53 24.82
C GLU A 87 20.46 -5.54 24.77
N ALA A 88 21.04 -5.60 23.57
CA ALA A 88 22.50 -5.54 23.37
C ALA A 88 23.08 -4.14 23.63
N GLY A 89 22.22 -3.11 23.73
CA GLY A 89 22.64 -1.76 24.02
C GLY A 89 23.54 -1.14 22.95
N VAL A 90 23.50 -1.68 21.72
CA VAL A 90 24.22 -1.12 20.59
C VAL A 90 23.59 0.26 20.33
N PRO A 91 24.32 1.37 20.56
CA PRO A 91 23.82 2.66 20.11
C PRO A 91 23.63 2.51 18.61
N ILE A 92 22.43 2.82 18.11
CA ILE A 92 22.21 2.95 16.68
C ILE A 92 22.91 4.25 16.27
N GLU A 93 24.25 4.26 16.31
CA GLU A 93 25.06 5.18 15.53
C GLU A 93 24.84 4.79 14.07
N MET A 94 23.81 5.43 13.51
CA MET A 94 23.57 5.79 12.12
C MET A 94 24.67 5.42 11.12
N THR A 95 24.84 4.13 10.84
CA THR A 95 25.56 3.66 9.64
C THR A 95 24.87 2.48 8.96
N MET A 96 23.66 2.12 9.40
CA MET A 96 22.77 1.22 8.68
C MET A 96 21.38 1.86 8.59
N THR A 97 20.74 1.68 7.43
CA THR A 97 19.48 2.25 6.90
C THR A 97 18.25 2.16 7.82
N GLY A 98 18.33 2.59 9.09
CA GLY A 98 17.18 2.74 9.98
C GLY A 98 16.56 4.13 9.79
N THR A 99 15.27 4.18 9.45
CA THR A 99 14.49 5.43 9.51
C THR A 99 14.25 5.78 10.98
N ASN A 100 14.37 7.05 11.36
CA ASN A 100 14.06 7.49 12.73
C ASN A 100 12.59 7.19 13.07
N PRO A 101 12.21 6.93 14.34
CA PRO A 101 10.80 6.80 14.71
C PRO A 101 9.97 8.01 14.26
N ASP A 102 8.80 7.73 13.69
CA ASP A 102 7.79 8.68 13.25
C ASP A 102 6.49 8.45 14.04
N PRO A 103 6.29 9.17 15.16
CA PRO A 103 5.12 8.99 16.01
C PRO A 103 3.81 9.47 15.36
N GLU A 104 3.87 10.44 14.44
CA GLU A 104 2.67 10.95 13.75
C GLU A 104 2.16 9.94 12.73
N LEU A 105 3.06 9.35 11.94
CA LEU A 105 2.70 8.26 11.04
C LEU A 105 2.22 7.04 11.80
N ALA A 106 2.88 6.67 12.90
CA ALA A 106 2.44 5.56 13.76
C ALA A 106 1.04 5.79 14.34
N ALA A 107 0.70 7.02 14.74
CA ALA A 107 -0.63 7.35 15.25
C ALA A 107 -1.72 7.21 14.16
N ARG A 108 -1.46 7.72 12.94
CA ARG A 108 -2.39 7.55 11.80
C ARG A 108 -2.59 6.09 11.43
N LEU A 109 -1.51 5.33 11.32
CA LEU A 109 -1.57 3.90 11.01
C LEU A 109 -2.33 3.12 12.10
N ALA A 110 -2.16 3.47 13.37
CA ALA A 110 -2.93 2.86 14.46
C ALA A 110 -4.44 3.13 14.35
N GLU A 111 -4.83 4.34 13.92
CA GLU A 111 -6.23 4.67 13.67
C GLU A 111 -6.79 3.87 12.48
N GLU A 112 -6.05 3.78 11.38
CA GLU A 112 -6.42 2.97 10.21
C GLU A 112 -6.55 1.49 10.55
N MET A 113 -5.60 0.94 11.33
CA MET A 113 -5.67 -0.43 11.84
C MET A 113 -6.92 -0.65 12.70
N THR A 114 -7.26 0.29 13.57
CA THR A 114 -8.46 0.18 14.43
C THR A 114 -9.75 0.14 13.59
N LYS A 115 -9.85 0.99 12.56
CA LYS A 115 -10.99 0.99 11.63
C LYS A 115 -11.05 -0.34 10.87
N LEU A 116 -9.92 -0.78 10.31
CA LEU A 116 -9.85 -2.03 9.54
C LEU A 116 -10.13 -3.27 10.41
N GLU A 117 -9.74 -3.27 11.68
CA GLU A 117 -10.06 -4.35 12.63
C GLU A 117 -11.57 -4.44 12.89
N ALA A 118 -12.26 -3.31 12.98
CA ALA A 118 -13.73 -3.27 13.10
C ALA A 118 -14.41 -3.81 11.83
N ASP A 119 -13.93 -3.40 10.65
CA ASP A 119 -14.43 -3.89 9.36
C ASP A 119 -14.15 -5.38 9.16
N LEU A 120 -12.97 -5.86 9.60
CA LEU A 120 -12.61 -7.27 9.59
C LEU A 120 -13.51 -8.08 10.53
N ALA A 121 -13.85 -7.57 11.70
CA ALA A 121 -14.80 -8.23 12.60
C ALA A 121 -16.19 -8.37 11.96
N ALA A 122 -16.68 -7.31 11.32
CA ALA A 122 -17.94 -7.35 10.57
C ALA A 122 -17.89 -8.34 9.39
N ALA A 123 -16.81 -8.31 8.60
CA ALA A 123 -16.60 -9.22 7.47
C ALA A 123 -16.52 -10.69 7.92
N ARG A 124 -15.87 -10.98 9.05
CA ARG A 124 -15.83 -12.33 9.64
C ARG A 124 -17.20 -12.78 10.12
N ALA A 125 -17.96 -11.91 10.79
CA ALA A 125 -19.32 -12.22 11.22
C ALA A 125 -20.25 -12.49 10.03
N GLU A 126 -20.08 -11.76 8.93
CA GLU A 126 -20.81 -12.02 7.68
C GLU A 126 -20.37 -13.34 7.03
N ALA A 127 -19.07 -13.60 6.91
CA ALA A 127 -18.55 -14.84 6.35
C ALA A 127 -19.04 -16.08 7.12
N ALA A 128 -19.14 -15.99 8.45
CA ALA A 128 -19.63 -17.07 9.31
C ALA A 128 -21.09 -17.48 9.05
N LYS A 129 -21.89 -16.63 8.38
CA LYS A 129 -23.29 -16.95 8.02
C LYS A 129 -23.39 -17.96 6.88
N TYR A 130 -22.31 -18.13 6.11
CA TYR A 130 -22.32 -18.96 4.90
C TYR A 130 -21.36 -20.14 5.05
N SER A 131 -21.84 -21.35 4.74
CA SER A 131 -21.02 -22.56 4.72
C SER A 131 -21.03 -23.17 3.32
N GLY A 132 -19.88 -23.08 2.65
CA GLY A 132 -19.70 -23.61 1.29
C GLY A 132 -20.32 -22.76 0.16
N GLY A 133 -19.98 -23.11 -1.08
CA GLY A 133 -20.44 -22.39 -2.27
C GLY A 133 -19.74 -21.06 -2.54
N LEU A 134 -20.17 -20.37 -3.61
CA LEU A 134 -19.52 -19.15 -4.10
C LEU A 134 -19.61 -17.98 -3.12
N ILE A 135 -20.74 -17.82 -2.42
CA ILE A 135 -20.92 -16.73 -1.44
C ILE A 135 -19.94 -16.91 -0.28
N ALA A 136 -19.79 -18.13 0.25
CA ALA A 136 -18.78 -18.41 1.26
C ALA A 136 -17.35 -18.20 0.72
N ALA A 137 -17.09 -18.50 -0.54
CA ALA A 137 -15.78 -18.25 -1.14
C ALA A 137 -15.47 -16.75 -1.25
N VAL A 138 -16.44 -15.93 -1.66
CA VAL A 138 -16.31 -14.48 -1.79
C VAL A 138 -16.13 -13.82 -0.43
N THR A 139 -16.97 -14.15 0.56
CA THR A 139 -16.86 -13.56 1.90
C THR A 139 -15.56 -13.95 2.60
N ASN A 140 -15.10 -15.19 2.44
CA ASN A 140 -13.78 -15.60 2.94
C ASN A 140 -12.62 -14.91 2.19
N ALA A 141 -12.75 -14.62 0.90
CA ALA A 141 -11.76 -13.85 0.15
C ALA A 141 -11.70 -12.39 0.62
N THR A 142 -12.84 -11.77 0.93
CA THR A 142 -12.90 -10.44 1.56
C THR A 142 -12.19 -10.44 2.92
N VAL A 143 -12.48 -11.43 3.77
CA VAL A 143 -11.79 -11.60 5.06
C VAL A 143 -10.28 -11.72 4.85
N ALA A 144 -9.83 -12.59 3.94
CA ALA A 144 -8.41 -12.77 3.64
C ALA A 144 -7.74 -11.48 3.12
N THR A 145 -8.47 -10.67 2.36
CA THR A 145 -7.98 -9.38 1.84
C THR A 145 -7.83 -8.36 2.97
N HIS A 146 -8.82 -8.23 3.85
CA HIS A 146 -8.73 -7.35 5.02
C HIS A 146 -7.59 -7.77 5.95
N GLU A 147 -7.40 -9.08 6.16
CA GLU A 147 -6.29 -9.63 6.93
C GLU A 147 -4.91 -9.33 6.31
N GLN A 148 -4.82 -9.38 4.99
CA GLN A 148 -3.61 -9.01 4.25
C GLN A 148 -3.28 -7.53 4.42
N THR A 149 -4.27 -6.65 4.24
CA THR A 149 -4.11 -5.20 4.42
C THR A 149 -3.71 -4.87 5.87
N LEU A 150 -4.32 -5.54 6.85
CA LEU A 150 -3.98 -5.35 8.26
C LEU A 150 -2.52 -5.75 8.56
N ALA A 151 -2.05 -6.86 7.97
CA ALA A 151 -0.66 -7.29 8.12
C ALA A 151 0.32 -6.25 7.54
N MET A 152 0.00 -5.66 6.39
CA MET A 152 0.80 -4.59 5.77
C MET A 152 0.82 -3.32 6.62
N LEU A 153 -0.36 -2.86 7.09
CA LEU A 153 -0.46 -1.68 7.96
C LEU A 153 0.29 -1.88 9.27
N ARG A 154 0.21 -3.07 9.88
CA ARG A 154 0.95 -3.40 11.09
C ARG A 154 2.46 -3.35 10.87
N GLN A 155 2.95 -3.89 9.77
CA GLN A 155 4.37 -3.82 9.42
C GLN A 155 4.85 -2.37 9.32
N GLN A 156 4.08 -1.51 8.65
CA GLN A 156 4.37 -0.08 8.54
C GLN A 156 4.28 0.63 9.90
N TYR A 157 3.29 0.29 10.72
CA TYR A 157 3.10 0.85 12.06
C TYR A 157 4.31 0.57 12.94
N VAL A 158 4.75 -0.68 13.02
CA VAL A 158 5.91 -1.09 13.83
C VAL A 158 7.17 -0.39 13.32
N ALA A 159 7.33 -0.27 12.01
CA ALA A 159 8.46 0.43 11.43
C ALA A 159 8.48 1.92 11.75
N ALA A 160 7.35 2.60 11.61
CA ALA A 160 7.20 4.00 11.97
C ALA A 160 7.41 4.20 13.47
N LYS A 161 6.80 3.38 14.32
CA LYS A 161 6.85 3.55 15.78
C LYS A 161 8.24 3.30 16.38
N TYR A 162 8.98 2.32 15.85
CA TYR A 162 10.26 1.90 16.42
C TYR A 162 11.47 2.22 15.55
N GLY A 163 11.25 2.90 14.42
CA GLY A 163 12.31 3.29 13.49
C GLY A 163 12.99 2.09 12.84
N LEU A 164 12.20 1.13 12.35
CA LEU A 164 12.72 -0.08 11.71
C LEU A 164 12.84 0.10 10.20
N ALA A 165 13.95 -0.40 9.65
CA ALA A 165 14.09 -0.58 8.23
C ALA A 165 13.19 -1.73 7.79
N VAL A 166 12.05 -1.43 7.18
CA VAL A 166 11.26 -2.48 6.52
C VAL A 166 11.99 -2.84 5.22
N PRO A 167 12.41 -4.11 5.02
CA PRO A 167 12.76 -4.54 3.69
C PRO A 167 11.50 -4.34 2.85
N THR A 168 11.56 -3.43 1.90
CA THR A 168 10.53 -3.33 0.88
C THR A 168 10.47 -4.70 0.23
N ILE A 169 9.41 -5.47 0.52
CA ILE A 169 9.05 -6.59 -0.33
C ILE A 169 8.59 -5.93 -1.64
N SER A 170 9.57 -5.60 -2.47
CA SER A 170 9.35 -5.48 -3.89
C SER A 170 8.90 -6.87 -4.30
N LEU A 171 7.59 -7.05 -4.47
CA LEU A 171 7.18 -7.83 -5.62
C LEU A 171 7.97 -7.21 -6.77
N GLN A 172 8.95 -7.93 -7.30
CA GLN A 172 9.65 -7.49 -8.50
C GLN A 172 8.62 -7.40 -9.61
N ASN A 173 7.95 -6.25 -9.68
CA ASN A 173 7.82 -5.55 -10.92
C ASN A 173 9.20 -4.92 -11.12
N THR A 174 10.07 -5.61 -11.86
CA THR A 174 11.43 -5.14 -12.13
C THR A 174 11.33 -3.85 -12.94
N GLY A 175 11.60 -2.74 -12.26
CA GLY A 175 11.60 -1.39 -12.83
C GLY A 175 12.01 -0.37 -11.76
N ALA A 176 13.19 -0.57 -11.16
CA ALA A 176 13.87 0.43 -10.34
C ALA A 176 14.04 1.73 -11.16
N THR A 177 13.99 2.94 -10.61
CA THR A 177 14.80 3.41 -9.47
C THR A 177 14.15 4.61 -8.74
N THR A 178 13.90 4.37 -7.45
CA THR A 178 14.37 5.07 -6.23
C THR A 178 14.28 6.62 -6.06
N PRO A 179 13.93 7.10 -4.84
CA PRO A 179 13.61 8.49 -4.48
C PRO A 179 14.66 9.19 -3.59
N ALA A 180 14.45 10.50 -3.33
CA ALA A 180 14.95 11.33 -2.20
C ALA A 180 14.56 12.80 -2.49
N THR A 181 14.11 13.72 -1.63
CA THR A 181 13.79 13.80 -0.20
C THR A 181 13.01 15.13 -0.02
N VAL A 182 12.03 15.16 0.89
CA VAL A 182 11.30 16.36 1.32
C VAL A 182 12.09 17.09 2.42
N PRO A 183 12.14 18.43 2.43
CA PRO A 183 12.16 19.19 3.68
C PRO A 183 10.81 19.87 3.93
N THR A 184 10.31 19.66 5.14
CA THR A 184 9.12 20.23 5.77
C THR A 184 9.39 21.64 6.32
N SER A 185 8.44 22.58 6.17
CA SER A 185 7.93 23.44 7.27
C SER A 185 6.76 24.37 6.82
N VAL A 186 5.55 23.97 7.25
CA VAL A 186 4.37 24.70 7.76
C VAL A 186 4.27 26.24 7.71
N ASP A 187 3.09 26.76 7.33
CA ASP A 187 2.09 27.30 8.29
C ASP A 187 0.66 27.35 7.68
N PRO A 188 -0.40 26.84 8.36
CA PRO A 188 -1.80 26.90 7.94
C PRO A 188 -2.61 27.90 8.78
N ALA A 189 -2.97 29.07 8.23
CA ALA A 189 -4.18 29.83 8.60
C ALA A 189 -4.32 31.14 7.81
N SER A 190 -5.22 31.17 6.81
CA SER A 190 -6.16 32.29 6.57
C SER A 190 -7.11 31.91 5.43
N ILE A 191 -8.30 31.41 5.80
CA ILE A 191 -9.44 31.25 4.89
C ILE A 191 -10.10 32.61 4.71
N PRO A 192 -10.58 32.95 3.51
CA PRO A 192 -12.02 33.23 3.41
C PRO A 192 -12.71 32.37 2.34
N SER A 193 -13.77 31.70 2.78
CA SER A 193 -14.88 31.25 1.96
C SER A 193 -15.58 32.49 1.40
N ASP A 194 -15.37 32.83 0.13
CA ASP A 194 -16.46 33.31 -0.72
C ASP A 194 -16.03 33.26 -2.20
N MET A 195 -17.03 33.09 -3.06
CA MET A 195 -16.97 33.00 -4.52
C MET A 195 -16.46 31.65 -5.06
N LEU A 196 -17.37 30.67 -5.05
CA LEU A 196 -17.55 29.86 -6.26
C LEU A 196 -18.23 30.74 -7.32
N PRO A 197 -17.61 31.02 -8.48
CA PRO A 197 -18.34 31.39 -9.68
C PRO A 197 -18.72 30.12 -10.44
N SER A 198 -20.00 30.05 -10.78
CA SER A 198 -20.72 28.95 -11.40
C SER A 198 -20.45 28.76 -12.89
N ASP A 199 -19.22 28.94 -13.36
CA ASP A 199 -18.85 28.62 -14.74
C ASP A 199 -17.42 28.09 -14.79
N VAL A 200 -17.28 26.93 -15.43
CA VAL A 200 -16.02 26.33 -15.87
C VAL A 200 -15.33 25.38 -14.86
N ARG A 201 -15.93 24.19 -14.61
CA ARG A 201 -15.10 22.98 -14.82
C ARG A 201 -14.81 22.95 -16.32
N LYS A 202 -13.85 23.75 -16.80
CA LYS A 202 -13.25 23.49 -18.11
C LYS A 202 -12.64 22.14 -17.89
N GLU A 203 -13.26 21.14 -18.48
CA GLU A 203 -12.65 19.83 -18.58
C GLU A 203 -11.26 20.07 -19.19
N ILE A 204 -10.21 20.01 -18.36
CA ILE A 204 -8.87 20.40 -18.79
C ILE A 204 -8.47 19.52 -19.97
N ILE A 205 -8.78 18.24 -19.83
CA ILE A 205 -8.71 17.21 -20.86
C ILE A 205 -10.09 16.61 -21.05
N SER A 206 -10.70 16.80 -22.22
CA SER A 206 -11.90 16.09 -22.63
C SER A 206 -11.55 14.77 -23.30
N VAL A 207 -12.38 13.75 -23.11
CA VAL A 207 -12.14 12.40 -23.61
C VAL A 207 -13.27 11.93 -24.52
N ARG A 208 -12.89 11.24 -25.59
CA ARG A 208 -13.83 10.50 -26.43
C ARG A 208 -13.25 9.13 -26.75
N LEU A 209 -14.02 8.08 -26.47
CA LEU A 209 -13.68 6.73 -26.90
C LEU A 209 -13.97 6.59 -28.40
N LEU A 210 -12.99 6.14 -29.17
CA LEU A 210 -13.09 5.98 -30.63
C LEU A 210 -13.31 4.53 -31.04
N ASP A 211 -12.65 3.61 -30.35
CA ASP A 211 -12.74 2.17 -30.59
C ASP A 211 -12.68 1.41 -29.26
N LYS A 212 -13.32 0.25 -29.23
CA LYS A 212 -13.20 -0.73 -28.14
C LYS A 212 -13.17 -2.12 -28.74
N ARG A 213 -12.14 -2.90 -28.40
CA ARG A 213 -11.97 -4.27 -28.87
C ARG A 213 -11.51 -5.19 -27.75
N PHE A 214 -11.91 -6.45 -27.82
CA PHE A 214 -11.50 -7.50 -26.91
C PHE A 214 -10.61 -8.49 -27.66
N ASP A 215 -9.47 -8.82 -27.08
CA ASP A 215 -8.55 -9.83 -27.60
C ASP A 215 -8.52 -11.02 -26.64
N ASP A 216 -9.11 -12.14 -27.08
CA ASP A 216 -9.13 -13.44 -26.41
C ASP A 216 -8.18 -14.46 -27.05
N THR A 217 -7.43 -14.05 -28.08
CA THR A 217 -6.56 -14.95 -28.85
C THR A 217 -5.25 -15.25 -28.13
N ASN A 218 -4.91 -14.45 -27.13
CA ASN A 218 -3.71 -14.58 -26.30
C ASN A 218 -4.02 -15.30 -24.98
N ILE A 219 -2.99 -15.92 -24.37
CA ILE A 219 -3.07 -16.56 -23.04
C ILE A 219 -3.61 -15.59 -21.98
N GLN A 220 -3.47 -14.29 -22.23
CA GLN A 220 -3.95 -13.21 -21.39
C GLN A 220 -4.94 -12.36 -22.18
N GLU A 221 -6.17 -12.30 -21.68
CA GLU A 221 -7.27 -11.56 -22.29
C GLU A 221 -7.09 -10.04 -22.04
N TYR A 222 -7.32 -9.20 -23.06
CA TYR A 222 -7.18 -7.75 -22.97
C TYR A 222 -8.38 -7.02 -23.55
N ILE A 223 -8.75 -5.91 -22.94
CA ILE A 223 -9.65 -4.92 -23.53
C ILE A 223 -8.80 -3.73 -23.97
N TRP A 224 -8.88 -3.40 -25.25
CA TRP A 224 -8.17 -2.30 -25.88
C TRP A 224 -9.14 -1.19 -26.29
N PHE A 225 -8.65 0.04 -26.24
CA PHE A 225 -9.33 1.24 -26.66
C PHE A 225 -8.45 2.05 -27.60
N ASP A 226 -9.11 2.79 -28.48
CA ASP A 226 -8.53 3.99 -29.07
C ASP A 226 -9.23 5.19 -28.42
N ILE A 227 -8.46 6.11 -27.87
CA ILE A 227 -8.94 7.20 -27.02
C ILE A 227 -8.47 8.53 -27.59
N GLU A 228 -9.40 9.44 -27.81
CA GLU A 228 -9.11 10.82 -28.16
C GLU A 228 -9.12 11.69 -26.91
N PHE A 229 -8.03 12.40 -26.68
CA PHE A 229 -7.85 13.40 -25.65
C PHE A 229 -7.82 14.79 -26.30
N THR A 230 -8.64 15.71 -25.81
CA THR A 230 -8.66 17.10 -26.26
C THR A 230 -8.28 18.02 -25.10
N ALA A 231 -7.22 18.81 -25.26
CA ALA A 231 -6.75 19.75 -24.25
C ALA A 231 -7.60 21.02 -24.15
N ALA A 232 -8.92 20.87 -23.94
CA ALA A 232 -9.91 21.93 -24.04
C ALA A 232 -9.75 23.05 -23.00
N GLY A 233 -9.24 22.71 -21.81
CA GLY A 233 -9.05 23.64 -20.70
C GLY A 233 -7.59 23.84 -20.28
N LEU A 234 -6.64 23.43 -21.12
CA LEU A 234 -5.21 23.54 -20.80
C LEU A 234 -4.71 24.98 -20.97
N ASP A 235 -4.09 25.55 -19.94
CA ASP A 235 -3.66 26.96 -19.93
C ASP A 235 -2.33 27.20 -20.67
N LYS A 236 -1.43 26.20 -20.67
CA LYS A 236 -0.06 26.28 -21.22
C LYS A 236 0.38 24.93 -21.77
N PRO A 237 1.37 24.88 -22.68
CA PRO A 237 1.89 23.62 -23.22
C PRO A 237 2.35 22.64 -22.12
N ALA A 238 1.69 21.50 -22.05
CA ALA A 238 2.01 20.41 -21.14
C ALA A 238 3.03 19.47 -21.78
N ARG A 239 3.99 18.99 -20.97
CA ARG A 239 4.89 17.90 -21.34
C ARG A 239 4.26 16.55 -21.04
N ALA A 240 3.58 16.44 -19.89
CA ALA A 240 2.88 15.24 -19.48
C ALA A 240 1.72 15.60 -18.55
N ILE A 241 0.66 14.78 -18.58
CA ILE A 241 -0.54 14.96 -17.76
C ILE A 241 -0.88 13.64 -17.10
N LYS A 242 -0.94 13.63 -15.77
CA LYS A 242 -1.33 12.47 -14.98
C LYS A 242 -2.77 12.65 -14.50
N GLY A 243 -3.54 11.58 -14.53
CA GLY A 243 -4.91 11.60 -14.05
C GLY A 243 -5.54 10.22 -13.94
N LYS A 244 -6.86 10.20 -13.80
CA LYS A 244 -7.69 9.00 -13.87
C LYS A 244 -8.61 9.09 -15.07
N LEU A 245 -8.53 8.10 -15.96
CA LEU A 245 -9.56 7.83 -16.95
C LEU A 245 -10.73 7.15 -16.26
N ILE A 246 -11.92 7.70 -16.40
CA ILE A 246 -13.13 7.21 -15.75
C ILE A 246 -14.07 6.72 -16.85
N LEU A 247 -14.35 5.42 -16.86
CA LEU A 247 -15.36 4.85 -17.74
C LEU A 247 -16.71 4.91 -17.03
N GLN A 248 -17.73 5.40 -17.74
CA GLN A 248 -19.05 5.70 -17.21
C GLN A 248 -20.13 5.12 -18.10
N ASP A 249 -21.33 4.95 -17.55
CA ASP A 249 -22.50 4.69 -18.37
C ASP A 249 -22.96 5.95 -19.14
N LEU A 250 -24.09 5.85 -19.85
CA LEU A 250 -24.68 6.97 -20.60
C LEU A 250 -25.23 8.10 -19.71
N PHE A 251 -25.44 7.84 -18.42
CA PHE A 251 -25.94 8.83 -17.46
C PHE A 251 -24.80 9.49 -16.67
N GLY A 252 -23.56 9.07 -16.90
CA GLY A 252 -22.37 9.62 -16.25
C GLY A 252 -22.04 8.96 -14.90
N GLU A 253 -22.63 7.79 -14.59
CA GLU A 253 -22.28 7.04 -13.39
C GLU A 253 -20.93 6.33 -13.58
N PRO A 254 -19.92 6.56 -12.72
CA PRO A 254 -18.63 5.89 -12.81
C PRO A 254 -18.73 4.39 -12.59
N GLN A 255 -18.17 3.62 -13.51
CA GLN A 255 -18.14 2.15 -13.47
C GLN A 255 -16.72 1.60 -13.35
N MET A 256 -15.71 2.36 -13.80
CA MET A 256 -14.30 1.99 -13.67
C MET A 256 -13.41 3.22 -13.59
N TYR A 257 -12.37 3.14 -12.76
CA TYR A 257 -11.30 4.13 -12.67
C TYR A 257 -9.98 3.50 -13.09
N ILE A 258 -9.30 4.14 -14.03
CA ILE A 258 -8.03 3.67 -14.58
C ILE A 258 -7.02 4.79 -14.39
N GLY A 259 -5.96 4.53 -13.62
CA GLY A 259 -4.84 5.46 -13.54
C GLY A 259 -4.20 5.60 -14.92
N TRP A 260 -4.08 6.84 -15.41
CA TRP A 260 -3.65 7.12 -16.78
C TRP A 260 -2.65 8.26 -16.80
N THR A 261 -1.70 8.20 -17.71
CA THR A 261 -0.72 9.28 -17.89
C THR A 261 -0.53 9.53 -19.38
N ILE A 262 -0.89 10.72 -19.82
CA ILE A 262 -0.62 11.21 -21.16
C ILE A 262 0.82 11.70 -21.16
N ASN A 263 1.73 10.90 -21.73
CA ASN A 263 3.16 11.22 -21.83
C ASN A 263 3.52 11.98 -23.12
N GLU A 264 2.51 12.37 -23.90
CA GLU A 264 2.69 13.14 -25.12
C GLU A 264 2.56 14.65 -24.84
N PRO A 265 3.49 15.48 -25.36
CA PRO A 265 3.36 16.92 -25.26
C PRO A 265 2.07 17.43 -25.89
N LEU A 266 1.31 18.24 -25.14
CA LEU A 266 0.02 18.77 -25.55
C LEU A 266 0.01 20.29 -25.48
N GLN A 267 -0.40 20.92 -26.57
CA GLN A 267 -0.70 22.36 -26.62
C GLN A 267 -2.16 22.62 -26.21
N PRO A 268 -2.48 23.82 -25.69
CA PRO A 268 -3.86 24.24 -25.48
C PRO A 268 -4.75 24.02 -26.72
N GLY A 269 -5.87 23.33 -26.53
CA GLY A 269 -6.82 22.98 -27.60
C GLY A 269 -6.38 21.85 -28.53
N GLN A 270 -5.17 21.30 -28.36
CA GLN A 270 -4.69 20.20 -29.20
C GLN A 270 -5.49 18.92 -28.95
N VAL A 271 -5.72 18.18 -30.04
CA VAL A 271 -6.27 16.84 -30.01
C VAL A 271 -5.13 15.83 -30.15
N PHE A 272 -5.14 14.81 -29.32
CA PHE A 272 -4.24 13.66 -29.35
C PHE A 272 -5.05 12.38 -29.34
N VAL A 273 -4.69 11.43 -30.21
CA VAL A 273 -5.34 10.12 -30.26
C VAL A 273 -4.34 9.06 -29.85
N GLU A 274 -4.64 8.38 -28.75
CA GLU A 274 -3.89 7.24 -28.25
C GLU A 274 -4.55 5.96 -28.78
N LYS A 275 -3.80 5.14 -29.51
CA LYS A 275 -4.34 3.92 -30.15
C LYS A 275 -3.81 2.68 -29.47
N GLY A 276 -4.69 1.72 -29.24
CA GLY A 276 -4.33 0.43 -28.65
C GLY A 276 -3.76 0.53 -27.25
N SER A 277 -4.36 1.39 -26.44
CA SER A 277 -4.15 1.41 -25.01
C SER A 277 -5.30 0.70 -24.32
N GLY A 278 -5.00 -0.05 -23.27
CA GLY A 278 -5.97 -0.97 -22.71
C GLY A 278 -5.52 -1.54 -21.38
N PHE A 279 -6.30 -2.49 -20.89
CA PHE A 279 -5.98 -3.19 -19.66
C PHE A 279 -6.25 -4.67 -19.80
N ARG A 280 -5.53 -5.45 -18.99
CA ARG A 280 -5.74 -6.89 -18.90
C ARG A 280 -7.12 -7.16 -18.33
N PHE A 281 -7.94 -7.89 -19.08
CA PHE A 281 -9.26 -8.30 -18.64
C PHE A 281 -9.16 -9.32 -17.50
N ASN A 282 -9.87 -9.04 -16.41
CA ASN A 282 -10.09 -9.98 -15.33
C ASN A 282 -11.58 -10.32 -15.25
N ARG A 283 -11.95 -11.51 -15.71
CA ARG A 283 -13.33 -12.03 -15.66
C ARG A 283 -13.97 -12.04 -14.27
N PHE A 284 -13.20 -11.90 -13.20
CA PHE A 284 -13.71 -11.88 -11.82
C PHE A 284 -13.95 -10.47 -11.28
N ARG A 285 -13.52 -9.42 -12.02
CA ARG A 285 -13.78 -8.02 -11.67
C ARG A 285 -15.09 -7.57 -12.31
N LYS A 286 -15.98 -6.99 -11.50
CA LYS A 286 -17.27 -6.50 -11.97
C LYS A 286 -17.09 -5.34 -12.95
N GLU A 287 -16.10 -4.49 -12.69
CA GLU A 287 -15.75 -3.34 -13.52
C GLU A 287 -15.30 -3.83 -14.90
N ASP A 288 -14.35 -4.77 -14.95
CA ASP A 288 -13.86 -5.37 -16.19
C ASP A 288 -14.99 -6.08 -16.96
N GLN A 289 -15.85 -6.85 -16.28
CA GLN A 289 -17.02 -7.49 -16.88
C GLN A 289 -17.98 -6.48 -17.49
N TRP A 290 -18.27 -5.39 -16.77
CA TRP A 290 -19.10 -4.30 -17.28
C TRP A 290 -18.46 -3.64 -18.50
N VAL A 291 -17.16 -3.34 -18.44
CA VAL A 291 -16.44 -2.77 -19.56
C VAL A 291 -16.48 -3.69 -20.76
N LEU A 292 -16.36 -5.01 -20.60
CA LEU A 292 -16.48 -5.97 -21.69
C LEU A 292 -17.90 -6.00 -22.27
N ALA A 293 -18.91 -6.14 -21.41
CA ALA A 293 -20.31 -6.36 -21.78
C ALA A 293 -20.99 -5.11 -22.37
N THR A 294 -20.59 -3.90 -21.97
CA THR A 294 -21.21 -2.66 -22.42
C THR A 294 -20.67 -2.23 -23.79
N SER A 295 -21.54 -1.96 -24.76
CA SER A 295 -21.11 -1.50 -26.09
C SER A 295 -20.47 -0.11 -26.03
N LEU A 296 -19.60 0.23 -26.99
CA LEU A 296 -18.99 1.56 -27.07
C LEU A 296 -20.03 2.69 -27.12
N ASN A 297 -21.16 2.46 -27.80
CA ASN A 297 -22.26 3.43 -27.91
C ASN A 297 -23.09 3.58 -26.62
N ASP A 298 -22.89 2.69 -25.64
CA ASP A 298 -23.63 2.64 -24.37
C ASP A 298 -22.74 3.06 -23.18
N MET A 299 -21.59 3.67 -23.45
CA MET A 299 -20.67 4.17 -22.43
C MET A 299 -20.08 5.51 -22.81
N THR A 300 -19.64 6.24 -21.80
CA THR A 300 -18.90 7.49 -21.95
C THR A 300 -17.59 7.42 -21.15
N ALA A 301 -16.70 8.39 -21.36
CA ALA A 301 -15.47 8.49 -20.60
C ALA A 301 -15.19 9.94 -20.24
N SER A 302 -14.57 10.15 -19.09
CA SER A 302 -14.02 11.45 -18.69
C SER A 302 -12.60 11.29 -18.13
N PHE A 303 -11.88 12.41 -18.03
CA PHE A 303 -10.55 12.42 -17.45
C PHE A 303 -10.44 13.39 -16.28
N ALA A 304 -10.13 12.85 -15.11
CA ALA A 304 -9.83 13.65 -13.95
C ALA A 304 -8.32 13.88 -13.85
N VAL A 305 -7.89 15.11 -14.12
CA VAL A 305 -6.49 15.51 -14.00
C VAL A 305 -6.10 15.55 -12.53
N GLU A 306 -5.02 14.86 -12.18
CA GLU A 306 -4.39 14.91 -10.86
C GLU A 306 -3.17 15.84 -10.87
N SER A 307 -2.42 15.85 -11.97
CA SER A 307 -1.20 16.65 -12.08
C SER A 307 -0.84 16.95 -13.53
N ILE A 308 -0.35 18.16 -13.78
CA ILE A 308 0.18 18.60 -15.07
C ILE A 308 1.64 19.00 -14.88
N LEU A 309 2.53 18.40 -15.67
CA LEU A 309 3.90 18.85 -15.85
C LEU A 309 3.97 19.71 -17.11
N TYR A 310 4.25 21.00 -16.96
CA TYR A 310 4.39 21.91 -18.09
C TYR A 310 5.76 21.80 -18.76
N THR A 311 5.83 22.26 -20.01
CA THR A 311 7.07 22.23 -20.80
C THR A 311 8.16 23.12 -20.21
N ASP A 312 7.78 24.17 -19.47
CA ASP A 312 8.69 25.06 -18.76
C ASP A 312 9.23 24.46 -17.44
N GLY A 313 8.85 23.22 -17.11
CA GLY A 313 9.26 22.51 -15.90
C GLY A 313 8.40 22.82 -14.68
N THR A 314 7.45 23.75 -14.77
CA THR A 314 6.50 24.01 -13.67
C THR A 314 5.46 22.89 -13.57
N ARG A 315 4.87 22.75 -12.37
CA ARG A 315 3.90 21.70 -12.07
C ARG A 315 2.65 22.32 -11.46
N ARG A 316 1.47 21.82 -11.86
CA ARG A 316 0.19 22.11 -11.19
C ARG A 316 -0.44 20.79 -10.74
N ASP A 317 -0.71 20.68 -9.45
CA ASP A 317 -1.43 19.56 -8.86
C ASP A 317 -2.88 19.96 -8.59
N PHE A 318 -3.76 18.97 -8.63
CA PHE A 318 -5.19 19.09 -8.36
C PHE A 318 -5.56 18.16 -7.22
N ASP A 319 -6.60 18.54 -6.47
CA ASP A 319 -7.08 17.71 -5.37
C ASP A 319 -7.48 16.31 -5.88
N PRO A 320 -7.15 15.26 -5.12
CA PRO A 320 -7.55 13.91 -5.49
C PRO A 320 -9.08 13.84 -5.53
N LEU A 321 -9.61 13.15 -6.55
CA LEU A 321 -11.02 12.81 -6.56
C LEU A 321 -11.38 12.04 -5.27
N PRO A 322 -12.53 12.36 -4.64
CA PRO A 322 -12.99 11.69 -3.43
C PRO A 322 -13.18 10.18 -3.62
#